data_AF-A0A3C1P6L7-F1
#
_entry.id   AF-A0A3C1P6L7-F1
#
_cell.length_a   1.000
_cell.length_b   1.000
_cell.length_c   1.000
_cell.angle_alpha   90.00
_cell.angle_beta   90.00
_cell.angle_gamma   90.00
#
_symmetry.space_group_name_H-M   'P 1'
#
loop_
_entity.id
_entity.type
_entity.pdbx_description
1 polymer ?
#
loop_
_entity_poly.entity_id
_entity_poly.type
_entity_poly.pdbx_seq_one_letter_code
_entity_poly.pdbx_strand_id
1 'polypeptide(L)'
;VPVEISVFEDRSFTFVLKTPPASVLIRKAAGVERGSGEPNRKKVGQITQAQLREIAETKMPDLNANDVEAAMKIVAGTARNMGITVVG
;
A
#
# COMPACT_ATOMS: atom_id res chain seq x y z
N VAL A 1 -11.42 2.35 -3.88
CA VAL A 1 -11.06 2.46 -2.44
C VAL A 1 -11.75 1.30 -1.73
N PRO A 2 -11.07 0.49 -0.90
CA PRO A 2 -11.69 -0.66 -0.24
C PRO A 2 -12.76 -0.20 0.75
N VAL A 3 -13.86 -0.95 0.83
CA VAL A 3 -15.00 -0.62 1.70
C VAL A 3 -15.32 -1.82 2.57
N GLU A 4 -15.47 -1.58 3.86
CA GLU A 4 -16.00 -2.56 4.81
C GLU A 4 -17.44 -2.19 5.12
N ILE A 5 -18.36 -3.15 5.01
CA ILE A 5 -19.79 -2.96 5.28
C ILE A 5 -20.19 -3.91 6.39
N SER A 6 -20.76 -3.38 7.48
CA SER A 6 -21.32 -4.17 8.57
C SER A 6 -22.84 -3.98 8.58
N VAL A 7 -23.58 -5.09 8.54
CA VAL A 7 -25.05 -5.11 8.51
C VAL A 7 -25.56 -5.65 9.84
N PHE A 8 -26.53 -4.98 10.45
CA PHE A 8 -27.12 -5.34 11.73
C PHE A 8 -28.51 -5.97 11.56
N GLU A 9 -29.03 -6.62 12.60
CA GLU A 9 -30.32 -7.34 12.58
C GLU A 9 -31.52 -6.41 12.34
N ASP A 10 -31.44 -5.16 12.77
CA ASP A 10 -32.43 -4.10 12.53
C ASP A 10 -32.41 -3.57 11.09
N ARG A 11 -31.60 -4.18 10.21
CA ARG A 11 -31.34 -3.78 8.82
C ARG A 11 -30.65 -2.43 8.70
N SER A 12 -30.11 -1.88 9.79
CA SER A 12 -29.16 -0.78 9.70
C SER A 12 -27.81 -1.31 9.18
N PHE A 13 -27.01 -0.41 8.61
CA PHE A 13 -25.67 -0.74 8.15
C PHE A 13 -24.71 0.41 8.43
N THR A 14 -23.46 0.05 8.71
CA THR A 14 -22.33 0.98 8.75
C THR A 14 -21.36 0.63 7.64
N PHE A 15 -20.65 1.63 7.11
CA PHE A 15 -19.59 1.39 6.15
C PHE A 15 -18.36 2.25 6.48
N VAL A 16 -17.18 1.65 6.32
CA VAL A 16 -15.89 2.31 6.53
C VAL A 16 -15.11 2.29 5.22
N LEU A 17 -14.75 3.47 4.74
CA LEU A 17 -13.86 3.63 3.60
C LEU A 17 -12.41 3.53 4.10
N LYS A 18 -11.68 2.50 3.65
CA LYS A 18 -10.25 2.35 3.95
C LYS A 18 -9.42 3.17 2.98
N THR A 19 -8.14 3.34 3.21
CA THR A 19 -7.23 3.97 2.24
C THR A 19 -7.02 3.05 1.02
N PRO A 20 -6.66 3.62 -0.14
CA PRO A 20 -6.34 2.82 -1.33
C PRO A 20 -5.32 1.70 -1.04
N PRO A 21 -5.38 0.56 -1.74
CA PRO A 21 -4.42 -0.52 -1.54
C PRO A 21 -2.98 -0.03 -1.73
N ALA A 22 -2.05 -0.51 -0.89
CA ALA A 22 -0.64 -0.15 -0.98
C ALA A 22 -0.07 -0.39 -2.39
N SER A 23 -0.49 -1.49 -3.03
CA SER A 23 -0.06 -1.85 -4.38
C SER A 23 -0.50 -0.87 -5.47
N VAL A 24 -1.60 -0.13 -5.27
CA VAL A 24 -2.06 0.91 -6.20
C VAL A 24 -1.26 2.20 -5.98
N LEU A 25 -1.05 2.58 -4.72
CA LEU A 25 -0.25 3.75 -4.36
C LEU A 25 1.20 3.62 -4.83
N ILE A 26 1.81 2.44 -4.61
CA ILE A 26 3.17 2.15 -5.05
C ILE A 26 3.27 2.17 -6.59
N ARG A 27 2.31 1.59 -7.30
CA ARG A 27 2.29 1.62 -8.78
C ARG A 27 2.22 3.04 -9.33
N LYS A 28 1.36 3.86 -8.72
CA LYS A 28 1.21 5.27 -9.08
C LYS A 28 2.51 6.04 -8.84
N ALA A 29 3.16 5.84 -7.70
CA ALA A 29 4.44 6.48 -7.39
C ALA A 29 5.59 6.01 -8.30
N ALA A 30 5.59 4.72 -8.68
CA ALA A 30 6.58 4.14 -9.57
C ALA A 30 6.32 4.42 -11.07
N GLY A 31 5.14 4.96 -11.43
CA GLY A 31 4.75 5.21 -12.82
C GLY A 31 4.51 3.94 -13.65
N VAL A 32 4.10 2.83 -13.02
CA VAL A 32 3.92 1.53 -13.70
C VAL A 32 2.48 1.04 -13.61
N GLU A 33 1.96 0.47 -14.69
CA GLU A 33 0.58 -0.04 -14.73
C GLU A 33 0.42 -1.36 -13.94
N ARG A 34 1.44 -2.23 -13.99
CA ARG A 34 1.42 -3.57 -13.38
C ARG A 34 2.72 -3.85 -12.63
N GLY A 35 2.60 -4.61 -11.54
CA GLY A 35 3.75 -5.22 -10.86
C GLY A 35 4.37 -6.37 -11.68
N SER A 36 5.54 -6.81 -11.26
CA SER A 36 6.27 -7.90 -11.91
C SER A 36 5.56 -9.24 -11.75
N GLY A 37 5.51 -10.02 -12.84
CA GLY A 37 5.11 -11.43 -12.79
C GLY A 37 6.18 -12.34 -12.18
N GLU A 38 7.44 -11.87 -12.10
CA GLU A 38 8.56 -12.56 -11.45
C GLU A 38 9.32 -11.57 -10.53
N PRO A 39 8.75 -11.16 -9.38
CA PRO A 39 9.28 -10.07 -8.53
C PRO A 39 10.74 -10.22 -8.09
N ASN A 40 11.21 -11.46 -7.96
CA ASN A 40 12.58 -11.79 -7.57
C ASN A 40 13.58 -11.72 -8.73
N ARG A 41 13.14 -11.76 -9.98
CA ARG A 41 14.00 -11.82 -11.18
C ARG A 41 13.88 -10.57 -12.04
N LYS A 42 12.66 -10.05 -12.21
CA LYS A 42 12.36 -8.87 -13.03
C LYS A 42 11.88 -7.75 -12.14
N LYS A 43 12.68 -6.70 -11.99
CA LYS A 43 12.26 -5.46 -11.37
C LYS A 43 11.59 -4.57 -12.43
N VAL A 44 10.44 -4.01 -12.10
CA VAL A 44 9.59 -3.29 -13.06
C VAL A 44 9.46 -1.80 -12.77
N GLY A 45 9.99 -1.32 -11.65
CA GLY A 45 9.95 0.09 -11.29
C GLY A 45 10.78 0.38 -10.03
N GLN A 46 10.89 1.66 -9.70
CA GLN A 46 11.57 2.11 -8.50
C GLN A 46 10.80 3.25 -7.82
N ILE A 47 10.91 3.38 -6.51
CA ILE A 47 10.37 4.50 -5.73
C ILE A 47 11.44 5.02 -4.78
N THR A 48 11.42 6.32 -4.49
CA THR A 48 12.33 6.93 -3.52
C THR A 48 11.88 6.67 -2.07
N GLN A 49 12.79 6.83 -1.12
CA GLN A 49 12.45 6.76 0.30
C GLN A 49 11.41 7.81 0.73
N ALA A 50 11.43 9.01 0.11
CA ALA A 50 10.42 10.04 0.35
C ALA A 50 9.02 9.59 -0.11
N GLN A 51 8.90 9.04 -1.32
CA GLN A 51 7.63 8.51 -1.81
C GLN A 51 7.15 7.32 -0.97
N LEU A 52 8.06 6.48 -0.49
CA LEU A 52 7.71 5.38 0.42
C LEU A 52 7.10 5.92 1.72
N ARG A 53 7.66 7.01 2.27
CA ARG A 53 7.18 7.67 3.48
C ARG A 53 5.78 8.26 3.28
N GLU A 54 5.55 8.99 2.18
CA GLU A 54 4.23 9.55 1.86
C GLU A 54 3.15 8.46 1.75
N ILE A 55 3.48 7.32 1.13
CA ILE A 55 2.56 6.18 1.02
C ILE A 55 2.29 5.57 2.41
N ALA A 56 3.32 5.46 3.25
CA ALA A 56 3.20 4.94 4.61
C ALA A 56 2.33 5.85 5.49
N GLU A 57 2.53 7.17 5.44
CA GLU A 57 1.71 8.15 6.16
C GLU A 57 0.26 8.12 5.69
N THR A 58 0.03 8.07 4.38
CA THR A 58 -1.33 7.95 3.81
C THR A 58 -2.03 6.69 4.30
N LYS A 59 -1.30 5.58 4.43
CA LYS A 59 -1.86 4.28 4.80
C LYS A 59 -1.87 4.01 6.30
N MET A 60 -1.20 4.84 7.10
CA MET A 60 -1.06 4.69 8.55
C MET A 60 -2.37 4.40 9.29
N PRO A 61 -3.52 5.04 8.98
CA PRO A 61 -4.78 4.76 9.66
C PRO A 61 -5.29 3.31 9.50
N ASP A 62 -4.84 2.61 8.46
CA ASP A 62 -5.22 1.22 8.18
C ASP A 62 -4.14 0.19 8.54
N LEU A 63 -2.96 0.64 8.99
CA LEU A 63 -1.84 -0.23 9.33
C LEU A 63 -1.80 -0.46 10.83
N ASN A 64 -1.41 -1.67 11.23
CA ASN A 64 -1.13 -2.00 12.62
C ASN A 64 0.31 -1.56 13.03
N ALA A 65 0.85 -0.51 12.40
CA ALA A 65 2.19 -0.01 12.67
C ALA A 65 2.15 0.99 13.83
N ASN A 66 3.17 0.95 14.69
CA ASN A 66 3.26 1.84 15.84
C ASN A 66 3.88 3.21 15.50
N ASP A 67 4.71 3.24 14.45
CA ASP A 67 5.38 4.45 13.97
C ASP A 67 5.50 4.42 12.43
N VAL A 68 5.86 5.57 11.85
CA VAL A 68 5.97 5.75 10.41
C VAL A 68 7.07 4.86 9.82
N GLU A 69 8.14 4.59 10.56
CA GLU A 69 9.25 3.75 10.08
C GLU A 69 8.82 2.26 9.95
N ALA A 70 8.03 1.77 10.90
CA ALA A 70 7.40 0.45 10.83
C ALA A 70 6.39 0.39 9.68
N ALA A 71 5.59 1.44 9.48
CA ALA A 71 4.68 1.53 8.34
C ALA A 71 5.45 1.50 7.00
N MET A 72 6.57 2.23 6.91
CA MET A 72 7.45 2.21 5.73
C MET A 72 8.00 0.80 5.45
N LYS A 73 8.37 0.02 6.48
CA LYS A 73 8.79 -1.39 6.30
C LYS A 73 7.68 -2.27 5.73
N ILE A 74 6.44 -2.09 6.18
CA ILE A 74 5.27 -2.84 5.66
C ILE A 74 5.04 -2.50 4.18
N VAL A 75 5.06 -1.21 3.85
CA VAL A 75 4.89 -0.75 2.46
C VAL A 75 6.07 -1.21 1.58
N ALA A 76 7.30 -1.18 2.10
CA ALA A 76 8.49 -1.65 1.40
C ALA A 76 8.43 -3.15 1.10
N GLY A 77 7.90 -3.96 2.03
CA GLY A 77 7.63 -5.37 1.80
C GLY A 77 6.66 -5.58 0.63
N THR A 78 5.63 -4.74 0.54
CA THR A 78 4.69 -4.75 -0.60
C THR A 78 5.39 -4.38 -1.91
N ALA A 79 6.20 -3.31 -1.92
CA ALA A 79 6.97 -2.91 -3.10
C ALA A 79 7.91 -4.03 -3.58
N ARG A 80 8.61 -4.69 -2.65
CA ARG A 80 9.49 -5.83 -2.94
C ARG A 80 8.72 -6.98 -3.59
N ASN A 81 7.54 -7.34 -3.06
CA ASN A 81 6.69 -8.40 -3.60
C ASN A 81 6.09 -8.04 -4.97
N MET A 82 6.08 -6.75 -5.33
CA MET A 82 5.66 -6.28 -6.65
C MET A 82 6.82 -6.16 -7.65
N GLY A 83 8.06 -6.42 -7.23
CA GLY A 83 9.24 -6.21 -8.06
C GLY A 83 9.59 -4.73 -8.23
N ILE A 84 9.24 -3.89 -7.27
CA ILE A 84 9.58 -2.46 -7.26
C ILE A 84 10.69 -2.26 -6.23
N THR A 85 11.77 -1.59 -6.64
CA THR A 85 12.92 -1.33 -5.79
C THR A 85 12.77 -0.01 -5.07
N VAL A 86 13.04 0.02 -3.77
CA VAL A 86 13.16 1.28 -3.02
C VAL A 86 14.59 1.77 -3.16
N VAL A 87 14.77 2.96 -3.73
CA VAL A 87 16.06 3.66 -3.81
C VAL A 87 16.11 4.69 -2.68
N GLY A 88 17.18 4.58 -1.88
CA GLY A 88 17.54 5.51 -0.81
C GLY A 88 18.89 6.12 -1.12
#